data_AF-A0A4Y1ZIW1-F1
#
_entry.id   AF-A0A4Y1ZIW1-F1
#
_cell.length_a   1.000
_cell.length_b   1.000
_cell.length_c   1.000
_cell.angle_alpha   90.00
_cell.angle_beta   90.00
_cell.angle_gamma   90.00
#
_symmetry.space_group_name_H-M   'P 1'
#
loop_
_entity.id
_entity.type
_entity.pdbx_description
1 polymer ?
#
loop_
_entity_poly.entity_id
_entity_poly.type
_entity_poly.pdbx_seq_one_letter_code
_entity_poly.pdbx_strand_id
1 'polypeptide(L)' 'MRGMIFGGLSGFLFGSLLSHMGGFGMMAGFLINLIAILVIIALFRYIIASFRKKRSEDSNRWRR' A
#
# COMPACT_ATOMS: atom_id res chain seq x y z
N MET A 1 10.83 -12.93 7.74
CA MET A 1 11.69 -12.79 6.54
C MET A 1 10.95 -13.02 5.23
N ARG A 2 10.07 -14.02 5.13
CA ARG A 2 9.38 -14.38 3.87
C ARG A 2 8.61 -13.22 3.21
N GLY A 3 7.84 -12.43 3.97
CA GLY A 3 7.02 -11.35 3.39
C GLY A 3 7.79 -10.20 2.73
N MET A 4 8.98 -9.86 3.24
CA MET A 4 9.82 -8.81 2.68
C MET A 4 10.46 -9.26 1.34
N ILE A 5 10.80 -10.54 1.26
CA ILE A 5 11.34 -11.17 0.06
C ILE A 5 10.26 -11.24 -1.03
N PHE A 6 9.02 -11.63 -0.69
CA PHE A 6 7.93 -11.66 -1.67
C PHE A 6 7.52 -10.26 -2.15
N GLY A 7 7.45 -9.27 -1.26
CA GLY A 7 7.13 -7.89 -1.65
C GLY A 7 8.26 -7.22 -2.46
N GLY A 8 9.51 -7.37 -2.02
CA GLY A 8 10.68 -6.79 -2.68
C GLY A 8 11.00 -7.45 -4.03
N LEU A 9 10.95 -8.78 -4.11
CA LEU A 9 11.21 -9.50 -5.36
C LEU A 9 10.07 -9.33 -6.36
N SER A 10 8.81 -9.35 -5.94
CA SER A 10 7.69 -9.13 -6.88
C SER A 10 7.73 -7.72 -7.47
N GLY A 11 8.03 -6.70 -6.65
CA GLY A 11 8.23 -5.33 -7.12
C GLY A 11 9.42 -5.19 -8.06
N PHE A 12 10.54 -5.85 -7.76
CA PHE A 12 11.74 -5.81 -8.61
C PHE A 12 11.53 -6.53 -9.94
N LEU A 13 10.91 -7.72 -9.94
CA LEU A 13 10.61 -8.49 -11.16
C LEU A 13 9.58 -7.76 -12.04
N PHE A 14 8.56 -7.18 -11.44
CA PHE A 14 7.55 -6.42 -12.18
C PHE A 14 8.14 -5.12 -12.73
N GLY A 15 8.98 -4.44 -11.96
CA GLY A 15 9.71 -3.26 -12.41
C GLY A 15 10.70 -3.55 -13.55
N SER A 16 11.43 -4.67 -13.48
CA SER A 16 12.38 -5.06 -14.53
C SER A 16 11.69 -5.49 -15.83
N LEU A 17 10.55 -6.18 -15.74
CA LEU A 17 9.72 -6.54 -16.89
C LEU A 17 9.13 -5.30 -17.59
N LEU A 18 8.58 -4.36 -16.82
CA LEU A 18 8.04 -3.13 -17.38
C LEU A 18 9.13 -2.26 -18.00
N SER A 19 10.29 -2.15 -17.36
CA SER A 19 11.43 -1.39 -17.89
C SER A 19 11.93 -1.91 -19.25
N HIS A 20 11.77 -3.21 -19.52
CA HIS A 20 12.17 -3.82 -20.78
C HIS A 20 11.31 -3.39 -21.99
N MET A 21 10.13 -2.81 -21.75
CA MET A 21 9.24 -2.29 -22.81
C MET A 21 9.64 -0.90 -23.33
N GLY A 22 10.84 -0.41 -22.99
CA GLY A 22 11.36 0.88 -23.45
C GLY A 22 10.62 2.08 -22.83
N GLY A 23 10.46 3.17 -23.59
CA GLY A 23 9.84 4.42 -23.09
C GLY A 23 8.41 4.27 -22.57
N PHE A 24 7.63 3.34 -23.14
CA PHE A 24 6.28 3.01 -22.68
C PHE A 24 6.29 2.32 -21.31
N GLY A 25 7.30 1.47 -21.10
CA GLY A 25 7.58 0.78 -19.85
C GLY A 25 7.86 1.72 -18.68
N MET A 26 8.63 2.79 -18.92
CA MET A 26 8.89 3.82 -17.91
C MET A 26 7.62 4.57 -17.52
N MET A 27 6.77 4.94 -18.49
CA MET A 27 5.51 5.64 -18.21
C MET A 27 4.51 4.76 -17.45
N ALA A 28 4.35 3.51 -17.88
CA ALA A 28 3.48 2.55 -17.21
C ALA A 28 4.02 2.19 -15.81
N GLY A 29 5.32 1.97 -15.67
CA GLY A 29 5.98 1.71 -14.39
C GLY A 29 5.84 2.87 -13.40
N PHE A 30 5.97 4.12 -13.88
CA PHE A 30 5.74 5.31 -13.08
C PHE A 30 4.29 5.40 -12.60
N LEU A 31 3.32 5.15 -13.49
CA LEU A 31 1.90 5.18 -13.15
C LEU A 31 1.55 4.11 -12.10
N ILE A 32 2.08 2.90 -12.25
CA ILE A 32 1.86 1.81 -11.29
C ILE A 32 2.53 2.11 -9.95
N ASN A 33 3.73 2.69 -9.96
CA ASN A 33 4.40 3.13 -8.73
C ASN A 33 3.58 4.19 -7.98
N LEU A 34 3.03 5.18 -8.70
CA LEU A 34 2.17 6.21 -8.14
C LEU A 34 0.91 5.62 -7.48
N ILE A 35 0.23 4.70 -8.17
CA ILE A 35 -0.95 4.02 -7.65
C ILE A 35 -0.60 3.19 -6.41
N ALA A 36 0.53 2.47 -6.43
CA ALA A 36 0.97 1.66 -5.29
C ALA A 36 1.18 2.51 -4.04
N ILE A 37 1.83 3.68 -4.15
CA ILE A 37 2.03 4.60 -3.04
C ILE A 37 0.68 5.11 -2.50
N LEU A 38 -0.24 5.49 -3.39
CA LEU A 38 -1.57 5.95 -2.98
C LEU A 38 -2.35 4.87 -2.21
N VAL A 39 -2.29 3.62 -2.68
CA VAL A 39 -2.92 2.47 -2.00
C VAL A 39 -2.30 2.25 -0.62
N ILE A 40 -0.97 2.30 -0.50
CA ILE A 40 -0.28 2.16 0.79
C ILE A 40 -0.72 3.25 1.77
N ILE A 41 -0.77 4.50 1.32
CA ILE A 41 -1.20 5.64 2.15
C ILE A 41 -2.66 5.49 2.58
N ALA A 42 -3.55 5.12 1.65
CA ALA A 42 -4.97 4.90 1.93
C ALA A 42 -5.17 3.77 2.94
N LEU A 43 -4.46 2.65 2.76
CA LEU A 43 -4.50 1.51 3.67
C LEU A 43 -4.00 1.89 5.07
N PHE A 44 -2.89 2.65 5.15
CA PHE A 44 -2.35 3.11 6.42
C PHE A 44 -3.33 4.04 7.15
N ARG A 45 -3.95 4.99 6.42
CA ARG A 45 -5.00 5.85 6.98
C ARG A 45 -6.20 5.05 7.46
N TYR A 46 -6.64 4.06 6.69
CA TYR A 46 -7.75 3.20 7.06
C TYR A 46 -7.46 2.42 8.33
N ILE A 47 -6.27 1.82 8.45
CA ILE A 47 -5.84 1.10 9.64
C ILE A 47 -5.87 2.04 10.86
N ILE A 48 -5.22 3.20 10.78
CA ILE A 48 -5.19 4.16 11.90
C ILE A 48 -6.59 4.65 12.27
N ALA A 49 -7.42 5.00 11.28
CA ALA A 49 -8.79 5.44 11.52
C ALA A 49 -9.63 4.34 12.19
N SER A 50 -9.49 3.09 11.76
CA SER A 50 -10.16 1.93 12.35
C SER A 50 -9.71 1.69 13.79
N PHE A 51 -8.43 1.85 14.11
CA PHE A 51 -7.93 1.73 15.48
C PHE A 51 -8.41 2.89 16.38
N ARG A 52 -8.44 4.13 15.87
CA ARG A 52 -8.97 5.28 16.61
C ARG A 52 -10.47 5.18 16.89
N LYS A 53 -11.26 4.71 15.91
CA LYS A 53 -12.72 4.52 16.06
C LYS A 53 -13.07 3.51 17.16
N LYS A 54 -12.31 2.40 17.26
CA LYS A 54 -12.50 1.42 18.34
C LYS A 54 -12.26 2.00 19.74
N ARG A 55 -11.26 2.87 19.92
CA ARG A 55 -11.02 3.53 21.21
C ARG A 55 -12.18 4.46 21.64
N SER A 56 -12.83 5.14 20.70
CA SER A 56 -13.96 6.03 21.01
C SER A 56 -15.27 5.29 21.32
N GLU A 57 -15.45 4.06 20.80
CA GLU A 57 -16.62 3.25 21.10
C GLU A 57 -16.55 2.62 22.51
N ASP A 58 -15.36 2.25 22.98
CA ASP A 58 -15.18 1.72 24.36
C ASP A 58 -15.40 2.79 25.44
N SER A 59 -15.04 4.06 25.20
CA SER A 59 -15.33 5.14 26.16
C SER A 59 -16.82 5.48 26.28
N ASN A 60 -17.64 5.10 25.29
CA ASN A 60 -19.07 5.42 25.27
C ASN A 60 -19.95 4.27 25.79
N ARG A 61 -19.38 3.07 26.03
CA ARG A 61 -20.11 1.93 26.61
C ARG A 61 -20.39 2.09 28.11
N TRP A 62 -19.64 2.91 28.83
CA TRP A 62 -19.82 3.15 30.26
C TRP A 62 -20.85 4.25 30.59
N ARG A 63 -21.46 4.86 29.56
CA ARG A 63 -22.44 5.95 29.69
C ARG A 63 -23.88 5.56 29.34
N ARG A 64 -24.18 4.27 29.20
CA ARG A 64 -25.54 3.74 29.03
C ARG A 64 -25.93 2.82 30.18
#